data_AF-A0A355A667-F1
#
_entry.id   AF-A0A355A667-F1
#
_cell.length_a   1.000
_cell.length_b   1.000
_cell.length_c   1.000
_cell.angle_alpha   90.00
_cell.angle_beta   90.00
_cell.angle_gamma   90.00
#
_symmetry.space_group_name_H-M   'P 1'
#
loop_
_entity.id
_entity.type
_entity.pdbx_description
1 polymer ?
#
loop_
_entity_poly.entity_id
_entity_poly.type
_entity_poly.pdbx_seq_one_letter_code
_entity_poly.pdbx_strand_id
1 'polypeptide(L)' 'MRSKPEDWEFRVQNIVDAGKEGRDAIQKAIKELENTGYLQRIANRCSKNGQFEGMIWYIYENPQ' A
#
# COMPACT_ATOMS: atom_id res chain seq x y z
N MET A 1 3.41 -23.82 2.64
CA MET A 1 3.66 -22.39 2.36
C MET A 1 2.67 -21.97 1.29
N ARG A 2 1.60 -21.25 1.65
CA ARG A 2 0.71 -20.63 0.66
C ARG A 2 1.14 -19.18 0.57
N SER A 3 2.17 -18.92 -0.23
CA SER A 3 2.59 -17.56 -0.55
C SER A 3 1.41 -16.87 -1.24
N LYS A 4 1.07 -15.67 -0.76
CA LYS A 4 0.04 -14.82 -1.36
C LYS A 4 0.46 -14.51 -2.80
N PRO A 5 -0.49 -14.30 -3.74
CA PRO A 5 -0.15 -13.91 -5.11
C PRO A 5 0.73 -12.66 -5.11
N GLU A 6 1.71 -12.66 -6.00
CA GLU A 6 2.78 -11.66 -6.16
C GLU A 6 2.20 -10.26 -6.45
N ASP A 7 0.99 -10.22 -7.01
CA ASP A 7 0.24 -9.04 -7.46
C ASP A 7 -0.99 -8.76 -6.59
N TRP A 8 -0.86 -8.83 -5.27
CA TRP A 8 -1.93 -8.37 -4.39
C TRP A 8 -2.05 -6.83 -4.47
N GLU A 9 -2.87 -6.33 -5.39
CA GLU A 9 -3.21 -4.90 -5.48
C GLU A 9 -4.21 -4.53 -4.38
N PHE A 10 -3.71 -3.97 -3.28
CA PHE A 10 -4.58 -3.49 -2.21
C PHE A 10 -4.90 -2.00 -2.34
N ARG A 11 -6.18 -1.63 -2.28
CA ARG A 11 -6.61 -0.23 -2.14
C ARG A 11 -6.84 0.11 -0.68
N VAL A 12 -6.05 1.06 -0.15
CA VAL A 12 -6.16 1.60 1.23
C VAL A 12 -7.61 1.88 1.65
N GLN A 13 -8.44 2.37 0.73
CA GLN A 13 -9.87 2.62 0.97
C GLN A 13 -10.61 1.38 1.51
N ASN A 14 -10.28 0.18 1.04
CA ASN A 14 -10.89 -1.06 1.51
C ASN A 14 -10.45 -1.44 2.93
N ILE A 15 -9.24 -1.03 3.40
CA ILE A 15 -8.81 -1.26 4.79
C ILE A 15 -9.56 -0.26 5.66
N VAL A 16 -9.65 1.00 5.22
CA VAL A 16 -10.42 2.06 5.89
C VAL A 16 -11.87 1.65 6.10
N ASP A 17 -12.49 1.04 5.08
CA ASP A 17 -13.89 0.61 5.15
C ASP A 17 -14.07 -0.71 5.95
N ALA A 18 -13.05 -1.56 6.05
CA ALA A 18 -13.10 -2.83 6.76
C ALA A 18 -12.71 -2.75 8.25
N GLY A 19 -11.95 -1.73 8.65
CA GLY A 19 -11.51 -1.55 10.03
C GLY A 19 -12.60 -0.96 10.92
N LYS A 20 -12.72 -1.49 12.15
CA LYS A 20 -13.52 -0.88 13.23
C LYS A 20 -12.88 0.40 13.78
N GLU A 21 -11.59 0.59 13.49
CA GLU A 21 -10.81 1.74 13.91
C GLU A 21 -10.96 2.86 12.88
N GLY A 22 -11.15 4.09 13.34
CA GLY A 22 -11.36 5.23 12.45
C GLY A 22 -10.23 5.43 11.44
N ARG A 23 -10.52 6.16 10.36
CA ARG A 23 -9.59 6.51 9.27
C ARG A 23 -8.18 6.88 9.76
N ASP A 24 -8.08 7.60 10.86
CA ASP A 24 -6.80 8.04 11.45
C ASP A 24 -5.93 6.90 11.98
N ALA A 25 -6.52 5.89 12.62
CA ALA A 25 -5.77 4.74 13.15
C ALA A 25 -5.16 3.92 12.01
N ILE A 26 -5.91 3.74 10.93
CA ILE A 26 -5.45 3.03 9.73
C ILE A 26 -4.35 3.81 9.02
N GLN A 27 -4.49 5.13 8.89
CA GLN A 27 -3.40 5.95 8.33
C GLN A 27 -2.14 5.87 9.19
N LYS A 28 -2.27 5.82 10.52
CA LYS A 28 -1.13 5.65 11.42
C LYS A 28 -0.45 4.30 11.23
N ALA A 29 -1.21 3.21 11.17
CA ALA A 29 -0.68 1.88 10.93
C ALA A 29 0.04 1.77 9.58
N ILE A 30 -0.54 2.34 8.51
CA ILE A 30 0.09 2.41 7.19
C ILE A 30 1.42 3.16 7.25
N LYS A 31 1.45 4.30 7.94
CA LYS A 31 2.65 5.11 8.08
C LYS A 31 3.74 4.40 8.91
N GLU A 32 3.35 3.62 9.90
CA GLU A 32 4.27 2.76 10.65
C GLU A 32 4.86 1.67 9.76
N LEU A 33 4.06 1.03 8.90
CA LEU A 33 4.54 0.05 7.92
C LEU A 33 5.47 0.67 6.88
N GLU A 34 5.20 1.90 6.43
CA GLU A 34 6.10 2.66 5.56
C GLU A 34 7.44 2.93 6.25
N ASN A 35 7.40 3.46 7.47
CA ASN A 35 8.60 3.80 8.24
C ASN A 35 9.45 2.57 8.59
N THR A 36 8.81 1.42 8.77
CA THR A 36 9.50 0.16 9.10
C THR A 36 9.98 -0.58 7.86
N GLY A 37 9.69 -0.11 6.64
CA GLY A 37 10.15 -0.71 5.39
C GLY A 37 9.30 -1.87 4.89
N TYR A 38 8.20 -2.20 5.57
CA TYR A 38 7.27 -3.25 5.13
C TYR A 38 6.29 -2.75 4.06
N LEU A 39 6.20 -1.44 3.86
CA LEU A 39 5.34 -0.84 2.86
C LEU A 39 6.10 0.20 2.05
N GLN A 40 5.98 0.15 0.73
CA GLN A 40 6.52 1.15 -0.18
C GLN A 40 5.43 1.71 -1.08
N ARG A 41 5.41 3.03 -1.25
CA ARG A 41 4.52 3.71 -2.19
C ARG A 41 5.32 4.25 -3.35
N ILE A 42 4.88 3.91 -4.55
CA ILE A 42 5.47 4.43 -5.77
C ILE A 42 4.38 5.16 -6.55
N ALA A 43 4.71 6.37 -7.02
CA ALA A 43 3.84 7.09 -7.93
C ALA A 43 3.83 6.35 -9.27
N ASN A 44 2.69 5.75 -9.62
CA ASN A 44 2.49 5.22 -10.94
C ASN A 44 2.32 6.38 -11.91
N ARG A 45 3.17 6.39 -12.93
CA ARG A 45 3.14 7.38 -13.99
C ARG A 45 3.01 6.64 -15.31
N CYS A 46 2.09 7.10 -16.14
CA CYS A 46 1.89 6.54 -17.46
C CYS A 46 3.22 6.59 -18.25
N SER A 47 3.69 5.44 -18.71
CA SER A 47 4.96 5.34 -19.45
C SER A 47 4.95 6.16 -20.76
N LYS A 48 3.77 6.40 -21.35
CA LYS A 48 3.64 7.15 -22.61
C LYS A 48 3.71 8.67 -22.46
N ASN A 49 3.22 9.24 -21.36
CA ASN A 49 3.06 10.69 -21.23
C ASN A 49 3.49 11.24 -19.85
N GLY A 50 3.97 10.38 -18.94
CA GLY A 50 4.43 10.76 -17.60
C GLY A 50 3.32 11.25 -16.66
N GLN A 51 2.05 11.16 -17.08
CA GLN A 51 0.91 11.58 -16.28
C GLN A 51 0.79 10.70 -15.04
N PHE A 52 0.46 11.30 -13.91
CA PHE A 52 0.18 10.58 -12.69
C PHE A 52 -1.09 9.75 -12.88
N GLU A 53 -0.95 8.43 -12.89
CA GLU A 53 -2.06 7.49 -13.04
C GLU A 53 -2.56 6.99 -11.68
N GLY A 54 -1.71 7.07 -10.64
CA GLY A 54 -2.11 6.69 -9.30
C GLY A 54 -0.93 6.36 -8.41
N MET A 55 -1.21 5.71 -7.29
CA MET A 55 -0.21 5.23 -6.35
C MET A 55 -0.28 3.72 -6.29
N ILE A 56 0.85 3.07 -6.53
CA ILE A 56 1.02 1.62 -6.32
C ILE A 56 1.62 1.43 -4.94
N TRP A 57 1.09 0.44 -4.23
CA TRP A 57 1.49 0.08 -2.88
C TRP A 57 2.10 -1.31 -2.92
N TYR A 58 3.36 -1.42 -2.51
CA TYR A 58 4.07 -2.69 -2.35
C TYR A 58 4.16 -3.03 -0.87
N ILE A 59 3.77 -4.25 -0.51
CA ILE A 59 3.86 -4.77 0.86
C ILE A 59 4.87 -5.91 0.84
N TYR A 60 5.88 -5.84 1.70
CA TYR A 60 6.94 -6.83 1.80
C TYR A 60 6.77 -7.67 3.07
N GLU A 61 7.20 -8.93 3.02
CA GLU A 61 7.27 -9.79 4.22
C GLU A 61 8.49 -9.44 5.10
N ASN A 62 9.49 -8.80 4.51
CA ASN A 62 10.70 -8.30 5.17
C ASN A 62 10.93 -6.82 4.81
N PRO A 63 11.43 -6.02 5.76
CA PRO A 63 11.65 -4.60 5.53
C PRO A 63 12.74 -4.36 4.47
N GLN A 64 12.51 -3.39 3.58
CA GLN A 64 13.45 -2.96 2.53
C GLN A 64 14.37 -1.82 2.97
#